data_AF-A0A3B9AH67-F1
#
_entry.id   AF-A0A3B9AH67-F1
#
_cell.length_a   1.000
_cell.length_b   1.000
_cell.length_c   1.000
_cell.angle_alpha   90.00
_cell.angle_beta   90.00
_cell.angle_gamma   90.00
#
_symmetry.space_group_name_H-M   'P 1'
#
loop_
_entity.id
_entity.type
_entity.pdbx_description
1 polymer ?
#
loop_
_entity_poly.entity_id
_entity_poly.type
_entity_poly.pdbx_seq_one_letter_code
_entity_poly.pdbx_strand_id
1 'polypeptide(L)'
;KVTENWGIKATISYLQTSQEVDDDLILYPPGSRGPFFIPGLVPPIPVFPPFPEGIIGNPEVHERHYRANALGTYHGIDRHEVLIGAGYYYGDIYKTEEKKNFGLDPSTGLPILPGSGLVDVSDTPLVFLPEDDRENRYFFIQDVWHFANDWELTAGVRYDHYSDFGDTINPRS
;
A
#
# COMPACT_ATOMS: atom_id res chain seq x y z
N LYS A 1 -6.56 15.88 32.74
CA LYS A 1 -7.37 17.00 32.18
C LYS A 1 -6.45 18.20 32.04
N VAL A 2 -6.19 18.68 30.83
CA VAL A 2 -5.23 19.78 30.59
C VAL A 2 -5.90 21.15 30.80
N THR A 3 -7.22 21.26 30.56
CA THR A 3 -8.15 22.29 31.10
C THR A 3 -9.57 21.70 31.15
N GLU A 4 -10.59 22.46 31.61
CA GLU A 4 -11.99 21.97 31.66
C GLU A 4 -12.60 21.72 30.28
N ASN A 5 -12.14 22.46 29.26
CA ASN A 5 -12.74 22.46 27.92
C ASN A 5 -11.97 21.63 26.89
N TRP A 6 -10.80 21.08 27.26
CA TRP A 6 -9.90 20.38 26.33
C TRP A 6 -9.73 18.89 26.68
N GLY A 7 -10.02 18.05 25.69
CA GLY A 7 -9.55 16.67 25.61
C GLY A 7 -8.33 16.56 24.71
N ILE A 8 -7.35 15.72 25.08
CA ILE A 8 -6.18 15.42 24.25
C ILE A 8 -5.97 13.91 24.23
N LYS A 9 -5.76 13.36 23.03
CA LYS A 9 -5.39 11.97 22.79
C LYS A 9 -4.14 11.94 21.92
N ALA A 10 -3.13 11.22 22.36
CA ALA A 10 -1.96 10.90 21.55
C ALA A 10 -1.91 9.38 21.32
N THR A 11 -1.44 8.95 20.14
CA THR A 11 -1.28 7.54 19.81
C THR A 11 0.00 7.36 19.01
N ILE A 12 0.83 6.41 19.44
CA ILE A 12 2.01 5.96 18.69
C ILE A 12 1.81 4.47 18.45
N SER A 13 2.08 4.02 17.22
CA SER A 13 1.99 2.60 16.88
C SER A 13 3.13 2.18 15.97
N TYR A 14 3.55 0.93 16.17
CA TYR A 14 4.51 0.22 15.34
C TYR A 14 3.85 -1.04 14.78
N LEU A 15 4.08 -1.32 13.50
CA LEU A 15 3.70 -2.57 12.87
C LEU A 15 4.87 -3.07 12.03
N GLN A 16 5.18 -4.35 12.18
CA GLN A 16 6.04 -5.07 11.26
C GLN A 16 5.28 -6.30 10.81
N THR A 17 5.26 -6.53 9.51
CA THR A 17 4.52 -7.63 8.91
C THR A 17 5.31 -8.18 7.73
N SER A 18 5.08 -9.44 7.42
CA SER A 18 5.55 -10.06 6.19
C SER A 18 4.42 -10.86 5.54
N GLN A 19 4.53 -10.98 4.23
CA GLN A 19 3.79 -11.94 3.44
C GLN A 19 4.84 -12.84 2.78
N GLU A 20 4.83 -14.12 3.13
CA GLU A 20 5.79 -15.12 2.68
C GLU A 20 5.02 -16.25 1.97
N VAL A 21 5.69 -17.00 1.09
CA VAL A 21 5.08 -18.03 0.27
C VAL A 21 5.64 -19.40 0.68
N ASP A 22 4.85 -20.14 1.45
CA ASP A 22 5.21 -21.50 1.91
C ASP A 22 5.15 -22.54 0.78
N ASP A 23 4.16 -22.42 -0.10
CA ASP A 23 3.89 -23.29 -1.24
C ASP A 23 3.77 -22.47 -2.54
N ASP A 24 4.24 -23.02 -3.66
CA ASP A 24 4.26 -22.33 -4.95
C ASP A 24 2.89 -21.72 -5.34
N LEU A 25 2.88 -20.41 -5.57
CA LEU A 25 1.70 -19.69 -6.03
C LEU A 25 1.54 -19.88 -7.54
N ILE A 26 0.64 -20.80 -7.90
CA ILE A 26 0.29 -21.10 -9.29
C ILE A 26 -0.65 -20.01 -9.84
N LEU A 27 -0.09 -19.06 -10.59
CA LEU A 27 -0.83 -17.99 -11.25
C LEU A 27 -1.70 -18.51 -12.40
N TYR A 28 -1.20 -19.52 -13.12
CA TYR A 28 -1.93 -20.23 -14.17
C TYR A 28 -1.69 -21.72 -14.07
N PRO A 29 -2.72 -22.56 -14.32
CA PRO A 29 -2.62 -24.00 -14.10
C PRO A 29 -1.57 -24.68 -15.00
N PRO A 30 -1.10 -25.87 -14.60
CA PRO A 30 -0.31 -26.77 -15.44
C PRO A 30 -0.85 -26.90 -16.88
N GLY A 31 0.05 -26.81 -17.85
CA GLY A 31 -0.28 -26.85 -19.29
C GLY A 31 -0.79 -25.51 -19.86
N SER A 32 -0.86 -24.45 -19.07
CA SER A 32 -1.19 -23.10 -19.57
C SER A 32 -0.04 -22.52 -20.40
N ARG A 33 -0.36 -21.72 -21.42
CA ARG A 33 0.60 -20.86 -22.15
C ARG A 33 0.72 -19.45 -21.57
N GLY A 34 -0.11 -19.13 -20.57
CA GLY A 34 -0.14 -17.82 -19.93
C GLY A 34 -0.64 -16.69 -20.81
N PRO A 35 -0.43 -15.43 -20.38
CA PRO A 35 -0.77 -14.23 -21.13
C PRO A 35 0.31 -13.81 -22.14
N PHE A 36 1.23 -14.72 -22.52
CA PHE A 36 2.39 -14.39 -23.36
C PHE A 36 2.09 -14.58 -24.85
N PHE A 37 1.53 -13.56 -25.48
CA PHE A 37 1.14 -13.56 -26.90
C PHE A 37 1.85 -12.46 -27.70
N ILE A 38 1.96 -12.66 -29.02
CA ILE A 38 2.44 -11.61 -29.93
C ILE A 38 1.39 -10.47 -29.96
N PRO A 39 1.75 -9.23 -29.58
CA PRO A 39 0.81 -8.11 -29.57
C PRO A 39 0.25 -7.80 -30.98
N GLY A 40 -1.05 -7.50 -31.07
CA GLY A 40 -1.68 -7.02 -32.30
C GLY A 40 -2.13 -8.07 -33.31
N LEU A 41 -1.97 -9.37 -33.01
CA LEU A 41 -2.48 -10.45 -33.86
C LEU A 41 -3.85 -10.97 -33.40
N VAL A 42 -4.74 -11.23 -34.37
CA VAL A 42 -6.06 -11.83 -34.15
C VAL A 42 -6.25 -13.01 -35.13
N PRO A 43 -6.33 -14.27 -34.66
CA PRO A 43 -6.30 -14.68 -33.25
C PRO A 43 -4.91 -14.52 -32.62
N PRO A 44 -4.83 -14.41 -31.28
CA PRO A 44 -3.56 -14.28 -30.58
C PRO A 44 -2.67 -15.51 -30.77
N ILE A 45 -1.38 -15.29 -31.04
CA ILE A 45 -0.37 -16.35 -31.22
C ILE A 45 0.52 -16.40 -29.98
N PRO A 46 0.62 -17.55 -29.27
CA PRO A 46 1.46 -17.66 -28.08
C PRO A 46 2.95 -17.64 -28.44
N VAL A 47 3.76 -16.99 -27.60
CA VAL A 47 5.22 -16.88 -27.78
C VAL A 47 5.95 -18.12 -27.25
N PHE A 48 5.37 -18.78 -26.25
CA PHE A 48 5.98 -19.90 -25.55
C PHE A 48 5.16 -21.20 -25.71
N PRO A 49 5.82 -22.37 -25.61
CA PRO A 49 5.11 -23.62 -25.38
C PRO A 49 4.38 -23.61 -24.02
N PRO A 50 3.46 -24.55 -23.77
CA PRO A 50 2.83 -24.71 -22.45
C PRO A 50 3.84 -24.87 -21.31
N PHE A 51 3.55 -24.26 -20.16
CA PHE A 51 4.30 -24.45 -18.92
C PHE A 51 3.86 -25.76 -18.25
N PRO A 52 4.75 -26.77 -18.14
CA PRO A 52 4.37 -28.08 -17.62
C PRO A 52 3.80 -28.02 -16.20
N GLU A 53 4.46 -27.30 -15.29
CA GLU A 53 4.06 -27.13 -13.89
C GLU A 53 3.14 -25.91 -13.66
N GLY A 54 2.72 -25.25 -14.73
CA GLY A 54 1.98 -23.99 -14.68
C GLY A 54 2.91 -22.78 -14.55
N ILE A 55 2.32 -21.60 -14.47
CA ILE A 55 3.08 -20.35 -14.30
C ILE A 55 3.09 -20.03 -12.83
N ILE A 56 4.28 -20.00 -12.25
CA ILE A 56 4.51 -19.86 -10.83
C ILE A 56 5.27 -18.55 -10.60
N GLY A 57 4.78 -17.76 -9.65
CA GLY A 57 5.47 -16.59 -9.14
C GLY A 57 5.18 -16.47 -7.66
N ASN A 58 6.24 -16.49 -6.85
CA ASN A 58 6.17 -16.52 -5.40
C ASN A 58 6.64 -15.17 -4.85
N PRO A 59 5.77 -14.14 -4.82
CA PRO A 59 6.10 -12.83 -4.29
C PRO A 59 6.07 -12.84 -2.76
N GLU A 60 7.13 -12.32 -2.15
CA GLU A 60 7.22 -12.09 -0.71
C GLU A 60 7.54 -10.62 -0.43
N VAL A 61 6.88 -10.04 0.56
CA VAL A 61 7.04 -8.63 0.95
C VAL A 61 7.24 -8.57 2.46
N HIS A 62 8.19 -7.75 2.89
CA HIS A 62 8.34 -7.40 4.30
C HIS A 62 8.21 -5.89 4.50
N GLU A 63 7.31 -5.53 5.41
CA GLU A 63 6.90 -4.15 5.61
C GLU A 63 7.08 -3.71 7.06
N ARG A 64 7.33 -2.42 7.22
CA ARG A 64 7.40 -1.76 8.51
C ARG A 64 6.66 -0.43 8.47
N HIS A 65 5.91 -0.17 9.53
CA HIS A 65 5.11 1.05 9.65
C HIS A 65 5.26 1.68 11.03
N TYR A 66 5.42 3.00 11.04
CA TYR A 66 5.35 3.84 12.23
C TYR A 66 4.26 4.88 12.04
N ARG A 67 3.43 5.08 13.07
CA ARG A 67 2.41 6.13 13.09
C ARG A 67 2.47 6.88 14.40
N ALA A 68 2.37 8.20 14.33
CA ALA A 68 2.18 9.06 15.48
C ALA A 68 1.02 10.00 15.17
N ASN A 69 0.04 10.07 16.07
CA ASN A 69 -1.15 10.90 15.92
C ASN A 69 -1.42 11.67 17.20
N ALA A 70 -1.82 12.92 17.06
CA ALA A 70 -2.33 13.76 18.13
C ALA A 70 -3.71 14.30 17.73
N LEU A 71 -4.66 14.22 18.66
CA LEU A 71 -6.01 14.73 18.53
C LEU A 71 -6.32 15.58 19.75
N GLY A 72 -6.74 16.82 19.52
CA GLY A 72 -7.34 17.71 20.50
C GLY A 72 -8.82 17.88 20.21
N THR A 73 -9.64 17.82 21.26
CA THR A 73 -11.08 18.12 21.20
C THR A 73 -11.36 19.29 22.13
N TYR A 74 -12.06 20.31 21.64
CA TYR A 74 -12.41 21.51 22.38
C TYR A 74 -13.92 21.71 22.43
N HIS A 75 -14.46 21.87 23.63
CA HIS A 75 -15.90 22.08 23.89
C HIS A 75 -16.20 23.42 24.57
N GLY A 76 -15.28 24.39 24.51
CA GLY A 76 -15.45 25.68 25.18
C GLY A 76 -16.34 26.68 24.42
N ILE A 77 -16.93 26.28 23.30
CA ILE A 77 -17.86 27.09 22.50
C ILE A 77 -19.23 26.41 22.61
N ASP A 78 -20.24 27.17 23.05
CA ASP A 78 -21.59 26.63 23.22
C ASP A 78 -22.10 26.05 21.89
N ARG A 79 -22.59 24.80 21.92
CA ARG A 79 -23.07 24.04 20.74
C ARG A 79 -22.02 23.66 19.70
N HIS A 80 -20.73 23.80 19.98
CA HIS A 80 -19.66 23.40 19.06
C HIS A 80 -18.72 22.38 19.71
N GLU A 81 -18.30 21.40 18.92
CA GLU A 81 -17.17 20.53 19.22
C GLU A 81 -16.10 20.69 18.13
N VAL A 82 -14.98 21.29 18.50
CA VAL A 82 -13.86 21.53 17.58
C VAL A 82 -12.82 20.42 17.75
N LEU A 83 -12.53 19.72 16.67
CA LEU A 83 -11.49 18.70 16.59
C LEU A 83 -10.30 19.25 15.80
N ILE A 84 -9.12 19.18 16.40
CA ILE A 84 -7.86 19.52 15.75
C ILE A 84 -6.97 18.29 15.83
N GLY A 85 -6.42 17.86 14.71
CA GLY A 85 -5.53 16.71 14.71
C GLY A 85 -4.36 16.86 13.76
N ALA A 86 -3.26 16.24 14.14
CA ALA A 86 -2.07 16.13 13.32
C ALA A 86 -1.54 14.70 13.40
N GLY A 87 -0.86 14.26 12.35
CA GLY A 87 -0.22 12.96 12.37
C GLY A 87 0.92 12.83 11.40
N TYR A 88 1.74 11.83 11.69
CA TYR A 88 2.88 11.40 10.91
C TYR A 88 2.78 9.90 10.66
N TYR A 89 3.10 9.52 9.43
CA TYR A 89 3.23 8.14 8.99
C TYR A 89 4.54 7.97 8.25
N TYR A 90 5.25 6.90 8.59
CA TYR A 90 6.38 6.36 7.83
C TYR A 90 6.08 4.90 7.54
N GLY A 91 6.10 4.51 6.27
CA GLY A 91 5.98 3.13 5.81
C GLY A 91 7.17 2.77 4.94
N ASP A 92 7.64 1.55 5.07
CA ASP A 92 8.87 1.07 4.42
C ASP A 92 8.68 -0.39 3.99
N ILE A 93 8.81 -0.64 2.69
CA ILE A 93 8.95 -1.97 2.12
C ILE A 93 10.45 -2.24 2.05
N TYR A 94 10.98 -2.83 3.12
CA TYR A 94 12.42 -2.92 3.34
C TYR A 94 13.04 -4.19 2.73
N LYS A 95 12.21 -5.13 2.28
CA LYS A 95 12.64 -6.37 1.64
C LYS A 95 11.56 -6.89 0.71
N THR A 96 11.92 -7.17 -0.54
CA THR A 96 11.07 -7.91 -1.47
C THR A 96 11.81 -9.11 -2.05
N GLU A 97 11.20 -10.29 -1.98
CA GLU A 97 11.74 -11.50 -2.59
C GLU A 97 10.76 -12.06 -3.63
N GLU A 98 11.30 -12.65 -4.70
CA GLU A 98 10.47 -13.33 -5.69
C GLU A 98 11.23 -14.44 -6.39
N LYS A 99 10.61 -15.64 -6.41
CA LYS A 99 11.03 -16.74 -7.28
C LYS A 99 9.95 -17.03 -8.29
N LYS A 100 10.31 -17.16 -9.57
CA LYS A 100 9.35 -17.39 -10.65
C LYS A 100 9.93 -18.20 -11.80
N ASN A 101 9.06 -18.83 -12.57
CA ASN A 101 9.45 -19.60 -13.77
C ASN A 101 9.15 -18.86 -15.09
N PHE A 102 8.92 -17.55 -15.06
CA PHE A 102 8.59 -16.74 -16.23
C PHE A 102 9.29 -15.38 -16.20
N GLY A 103 9.30 -14.68 -17.33
CA GLY A 103 9.97 -13.39 -17.46
C GLY A 103 11.41 -13.56 -17.92
N LEU A 104 12.31 -12.71 -17.43
CA LEU A 104 13.73 -12.74 -17.77
C LEU A 104 14.54 -13.29 -16.60
N ASP A 105 15.59 -14.04 -16.93
CA ASP A 105 16.60 -14.45 -15.97
C ASP A 105 17.58 -13.27 -15.76
N PRO A 106 17.75 -12.76 -14.52
CA PRO A 106 18.60 -11.60 -14.27
C PRO A 106 20.09 -11.86 -14.56
N SER A 107 20.54 -13.12 -14.50
CA SER A 107 21.94 -13.49 -14.73
C SER A 107 22.31 -13.55 -16.22
N THR A 108 21.34 -13.87 -17.09
CA THR A 108 21.58 -14.03 -18.54
C THR A 108 20.89 -12.97 -19.39
N GLY A 109 19.86 -12.29 -18.87
CA GLY A 109 18.99 -11.39 -19.62
C GLY A 109 18.09 -12.09 -20.64
N LEU A 110 18.08 -13.43 -20.66
CA LEU A 110 17.28 -14.24 -21.58
C LEU A 110 15.93 -14.64 -20.95
N PRO A 111 14.91 -14.95 -21.77
CA PRO A 111 13.65 -15.46 -21.24
C PRO A 111 13.80 -16.76 -20.47
N ILE A 112 13.14 -16.85 -19.31
CA ILE A 112 12.99 -18.11 -18.58
C ILE A 112 12.02 -18.98 -19.38
N LEU A 113 12.53 -20.10 -19.90
CA LEU A 113 11.75 -20.96 -20.79
C LEU A 113 10.82 -21.88 -19.99
N PRO A 114 9.62 -22.19 -20.53
CA PRO A 114 8.72 -23.16 -19.91
C PRO A 114 9.40 -24.51 -19.62
N GLY A 115 9.20 -25.03 -18.41
CA GLY A 115 9.85 -26.26 -17.95
C GLY A 115 11.22 -26.05 -17.29
N SER A 116 11.73 -24.82 -17.26
CA SER A 116 12.84 -24.45 -16.38
C SER A 116 12.38 -24.43 -14.92
N GLY A 117 13.33 -24.57 -13.98
CA GLY A 117 13.05 -24.38 -12.56
C GLY A 117 12.73 -22.92 -12.22
N LEU A 118 12.35 -22.68 -10.96
CA LEU A 118 12.18 -21.33 -10.43
C LEU A 118 13.52 -20.58 -10.43
N VAL A 119 13.49 -19.35 -10.91
CA VAL A 119 14.61 -18.42 -10.88
C VAL A 119 14.33 -17.37 -9.84
N ASP A 120 15.32 -17.11 -9.00
CA ASP A 120 15.30 -16.03 -8.02
C ASP A 120 15.57 -14.70 -8.71
N VAL A 121 14.62 -13.77 -8.58
CA VAL A 121 14.71 -12.42 -9.14
C VAL A 121 14.73 -11.33 -8.06
N SER A 122 14.86 -11.73 -6.79
CA SER A 122 15.01 -10.83 -5.65
C SER A 122 16.21 -9.91 -5.84
N ASP A 123 16.17 -8.70 -5.29
CA ASP A 123 17.22 -7.66 -5.44
C ASP A 123 17.51 -7.24 -6.89
N THR A 124 16.59 -7.48 -7.82
CA THR A 124 16.73 -7.07 -9.23
C THR A 124 15.57 -6.19 -9.69
N PRO A 125 15.74 -5.39 -10.76
CA PRO A 125 14.63 -4.64 -11.36
C PRO A 125 13.50 -5.50 -11.95
N LEU A 126 13.65 -6.83 -11.93
CA LEU A 126 12.67 -7.78 -12.45
C LEU A 126 11.72 -8.30 -11.35
N VAL A 127 11.96 -7.94 -10.09
CA VAL A 127 11.05 -8.25 -8.97
C VAL A 127 9.69 -7.59 -9.18
N PHE A 128 8.62 -8.22 -8.71
CA PHE A 128 7.25 -7.73 -8.88
C PHE A 128 6.99 -6.36 -8.21
N LEU A 129 7.76 -6.01 -7.17
CA LEU A 129 7.61 -4.76 -6.42
C LEU A 129 8.98 -4.28 -5.90
N PRO A 130 9.46 -3.08 -6.28
CA PRO A 130 10.69 -2.56 -5.70
C PRO A 130 10.53 -2.23 -4.21
N GLU A 131 11.64 -2.30 -3.48
CA GLU A 131 11.75 -1.75 -2.14
C GLU A 131 11.69 -0.22 -2.20
N ASP A 132 10.84 0.38 -1.36
CA ASP A 132 10.64 1.82 -1.31
C ASP A 132 10.00 2.26 0.01
N ASP A 133 10.17 3.54 0.35
CA ASP A 133 9.61 4.14 1.55
C ASP A 133 8.63 5.28 1.24
N ARG A 134 7.75 5.55 2.19
CA ARG A 134 6.77 6.63 2.09
C ARG A 134 6.52 7.32 3.41
N GLU A 135 6.61 8.65 3.36
CA GLU A 135 6.22 9.54 4.44
C GLU A 135 4.90 10.25 4.13
N ASN A 136 4.07 10.42 5.16
CA ASN A 136 2.93 11.32 5.14
C ASN A 136 2.84 12.13 6.43
N ARG A 137 2.62 13.44 6.29
CA ARG A 137 2.31 14.36 7.40
C ARG A 137 0.97 15.00 7.13
N TYR A 138 0.11 15.04 8.14
CA TYR A 138 -1.19 15.68 7.99
C TYR A 138 -1.53 16.59 9.16
N PHE A 139 -2.38 17.56 8.86
CA PHE A 139 -3.04 18.41 9.83
C PHE A 139 -4.51 18.59 9.42
N PHE A 140 -5.43 18.59 10.37
CA PHE A 140 -6.83 18.89 10.10
C PHE A 140 -7.46 19.70 11.23
N ILE A 141 -8.49 20.43 10.84
CA ILE A 141 -9.46 21.06 11.73
C ILE A 141 -10.86 20.67 11.27
N GLN A 142 -11.72 20.35 12.22
CA GLN A 142 -13.12 20.04 12.00
C GLN A 142 -13.94 20.65 13.13
N ASP A 143 -15.12 21.14 12.80
CA ASP A 143 -16.07 21.67 13.75
C ASP A 143 -17.41 20.95 13.57
N VAL A 144 -18.03 20.60 14.68
CA VAL A 144 -19.33 19.92 14.76
C VAL A 144 -20.30 20.85 15.48
N TRP A 145 -21.35 21.26 14.77
CA TRP A 145 -22.30 22.29 15.20
C TRP A 145 -23.62 21.64 15.57
N HIS A 146 -24.05 21.76 16.83
CA HIS A 146 -25.33 21.23 17.31
C HIS A 146 -26.39 22.34 17.36
N PHE A 147 -27.10 22.58 16.24
CA PHE A 147 -28.10 23.66 16.17
C PHE A 147 -29.32 23.44 17.08
N ALA A 148 -29.75 22.17 17.14
CA ALA A 148 -30.86 21.67 17.92
C ALA A 148 -30.57 20.21 18.32
N ASN A 149 -31.38 19.63 19.21
CA ASN A 149 -31.17 18.25 19.69
C ASN A 149 -31.07 17.21 18.55
N ASP A 150 -31.68 17.50 17.39
CA ASP A 150 -31.77 16.59 16.25
C ASP A 150 -31.02 17.09 15.00
N TRP A 151 -30.27 18.20 15.09
CA TRP A 151 -29.59 18.80 13.93
C TRP A 151 -28.12 19.09 14.22
N GLU A 152 -27.27 18.42 13.44
CA GLU A 152 -25.81 18.57 13.46
C GLU A 152 -25.29 18.98 12.08
N LEU A 153 -24.31 19.88 12.03
CA LEU A 153 -23.50 20.14 10.84
C LEU A 153 -22.03 19.91 11.19
N THR A 154 -21.39 19.04 10.42
CA THR A 154 -19.95 18.86 10.47
C THR A 154 -19.31 19.54 9.28
N ALA A 155 -18.26 20.31 9.53
CA ALA A 155 -17.45 20.92 8.49
C ALA A 155 -15.98 20.89 8.89
N GLY A 156 -15.11 20.55 7.96
CA GLY A 156 -13.68 20.50 8.23
C GLY A 156 -12.83 20.51 6.97
N VAL A 157 -11.54 20.63 7.20
CA VAL A 157 -10.53 20.55 6.15
C VAL A 157 -9.30 19.83 6.69
N ARG A 158 -8.69 19.01 5.84
CA ARG A 158 -7.44 18.32 6.11
C ARG A 158 -6.43 18.66 5.02
N TYR A 159 -5.21 18.94 5.43
CA TYR A 159 -4.04 19.04 4.58
C TYR A 159 -3.15 17.83 4.83
N ASP A 160 -2.65 17.24 3.76
CA ASP A 160 -1.67 16.15 3.79
C ASP A 160 -0.49 16.51 2.88
N HIS A 161 0.72 16.18 3.32
CA HIS A 161 1.95 16.25 2.52
C HIS A 161 2.55 14.84 2.44
N TYR A 162 2.64 14.33 1.22
CA TYR A 162 3.20 13.02 0.91
C TYR A 162 4.56 13.15 0.22
N SER A 163 5.52 12.29 0.57
CA SER A 163 6.86 12.31 -0.03
C SER A 163 6.87 11.99 -1.54
N ASP A 164 5.91 11.19 -2.00
CA ASP A 164 5.85 10.61 -3.34
C ASP A 164 5.06 11.45 -4.35
N PHE A 165 4.03 12.17 -3.91
CA PHE A 165 3.20 13.00 -4.82
C PHE A 165 2.83 14.39 -4.29
N GLY A 166 3.36 14.80 -3.13
CA GLY A 166 3.23 16.15 -2.61
C GLY A 166 1.91 16.43 -1.88
N ASP A 167 1.37 17.63 -2.11
CA ASP A 167 0.35 18.23 -1.25
C ASP A 167 -1.08 17.94 -1.69
N THR A 168 -1.96 17.66 -0.72
CA THR A 168 -3.41 17.55 -0.96
C THR A 168 -4.21 18.31 0.08
N ILE A 169 -5.37 18.83 -0.32
CA ILE A 169 -6.35 19.48 0.56
C ILE A 169 -7.69 18.78 0.38
N ASN A 170 -8.21 18.24 1.48
CA ASN A 170 -9.39 17.39 1.51
C ASN A 170 -10.47 18.02 2.41
N PRO A 171 -11.59 18.50 1.85
CA PRO A 171 -12.77 18.88 2.63
C PRO A 171 -13.32 17.69 3.42
N ARG A 172 -13.86 17.95 4.61
CA ARG A 172 -14.60 16.97 5.43
C ARG A 172 -15.99 17.51 5.74
N SER A 173 -17.00 16.65 5.61
CA SER A 173 -18.42 16.92 5.87
C SER A 173 -19.02 15.75 6.63
#